data_AF-A0A968K5P0-F1
#
_entry.id   AF-A0A968K5P0-F1
#
_cell.length_a   1.000
_cell.length_b   1.000
_cell.length_c   1.000
_cell.angle_alpha   90.00
_cell.angle_beta   90.00
_cell.angle_gamma   90.00
#
_symmetry.space_group_name_H-M   'P 1'
#
loop_
_entity.id
_entity.type
_entity.pdbx_description
1 polymer ?
#
loop_
_entity_poly.entity_id
_entity_poly.type
_entity_poly.pdbx_seq_one_letter_code
_entity_poly.pdbx_strand_id
1 'polypeptide(L)'
;NGAAGRLISLDGSPGNNSLPDSIDVLFPVLHGPYGEDGTVQGLAKLANLPCVGAGVLGSAVGMDKDVMKRLLQQAGIPVSPFITIHSYNR
;
A
#
# COMPACT_ATOMS: atom_id res chain seq x y z
N ASN A 1 -0.04 19.53 -7.93
CA ASN A 1 1.38 19.55 -7.54
C ASN A 1 1.88 18.12 -7.35
N GLY A 2 2.14 17.40 -8.44
CA GLY A 2 2.78 16.08 -8.36
C GLY A 2 3.96 16.11 -9.30
N ALA A 3 5.18 16.04 -8.77
CA ALA A 3 6.34 15.81 -9.61
C ALA A 3 6.13 14.45 -10.30
N ALA A 4 6.33 14.38 -11.62
CA ALA A 4 6.31 13.11 -12.33
C ALA A 4 7.37 12.20 -11.69
N GLY A 5 6.95 11.01 -11.22
CA GLY A 5 7.87 10.03 -10.70
C GLY A 5 8.90 9.65 -11.77
N ARG A 6 10.16 9.49 -11.37
CA ARG A 6 11.24 9.04 -12.26
C ARG A 6 11.75 7.70 -11.76
N LEU A 7 11.85 6.73 -12.67
CA LEU A 7 12.50 5.45 -12.39
C LEU A 7 14.03 5.65 -12.50
N ILE A 8 14.77 5.19 -11.51
CA ILE A 8 16.23 5.31 -11.43
C ILE A 8 16.78 3.93 -11.11
N SER A 9 17.73 3.45 -11.93
CA SER A 9 18.50 2.25 -11.62
C SER A 9 19.55 2.58 -10.56
N LEU A 10 19.68 1.71 -9.55
CA LEU A 10 20.67 1.83 -8.47
C LEU A 10 21.73 0.73 -8.60
N ASP A 11 22.16 0.41 -9.82
CA ASP A 11 23.10 -0.67 -10.14
C ASP A 11 24.57 -0.38 -9.76
N GLY A 12 24.83 0.73 -9.07
CA GLY A 12 26.16 1.15 -8.63
C GLY A 12 27.09 1.61 -9.76
N SER A 13 26.65 1.57 -11.02
CA SER A 13 27.42 1.99 -12.19
C SER A 13 27.08 3.44 -12.55
N PRO A 14 27.92 4.43 -12.19
CA PRO A 14 27.60 5.83 -12.47
C PRO A 14 27.41 6.06 -13.98
N GLY A 15 26.21 6.49 -14.36
CA GLY A 15 25.84 6.81 -15.74
C GLY A 15 25.04 5.74 -16.48
N ASN A 16 24.82 4.56 -15.90
CA ASN A 16 23.92 3.58 -16.48
C ASN A 16 22.46 3.87 -16.11
N ASN A 17 21.68 4.36 -17.08
CA ASN A 17 20.24 4.59 -16.90
C ASN A 17 19.38 3.47 -17.50
N SER A 18 19.97 2.33 -17.89
CA SER A 18 19.20 1.19 -18.37
C SER A 18 18.37 0.59 -17.23
N LEU A 19 17.09 0.38 -17.48
CA LEU A 19 16.23 -0.37 -16.57
C LEU A 19 16.59 -1.86 -16.64
N PRO A 20 16.49 -2.60 -15.53
CA PRO A 20 16.68 -4.03 -15.56
C PRO A 20 15.57 -4.70 -16.38
N ASP A 21 15.90 -5.81 -17.03
CA ASP A 21 14.96 -6.59 -17.84
C ASP A 21 13.86 -7.25 -16.97
N SER A 22 14.14 -7.46 -15.68
CA SER A 22 13.21 -8.08 -14.73
C SER A 22 13.31 -7.45 -13.34
N ILE A 23 12.20 -7.56 -12.59
CA ILE A 23 12.11 -7.18 -11.19
C ILE A 23 11.71 -8.44 -10.41
N ASP A 24 12.48 -8.81 -9.39
CA ASP A 24 12.20 -10.00 -8.58
C ASP A 24 11.20 -9.73 -7.45
N VAL A 25 11.25 -8.51 -6.89
CA VAL A 25 10.43 -8.10 -5.75
C VAL A 25 10.20 -6.59 -5.74
N LEU A 26 9.00 -6.19 -5.31
CA LEU A 26 8.66 -4.81 -5.00
C LEU A 26 8.78 -4.54 -3.50
N PHE A 27 9.58 -3.55 -3.13
CA PHE A 27 9.69 -3.06 -1.75
C PHE A 27 9.12 -1.64 -1.66
N PRO A 28 7.82 -1.46 -1.38
CA PRO A 28 7.21 -0.14 -1.32
C PRO A 28 7.64 0.60 -0.04
N VAL A 29 8.18 1.81 -0.20
CA VAL A 29 8.50 2.76 0.90
C VAL A 29 7.58 3.98 0.80
N LEU A 30 6.29 3.71 0.59
CA LEU A 30 5.24 4.70 0.43
C LEU A 30 4.37 4.71 1.68
N HIS A 31 3.98 5.91 2.13
CA HIS A 31 3.08 6.09 3.28
C HIS A 31 1.73 6.67 2.83
N GLY A 32 0.67 6.34 3.57
CA GLY A 32 -0.67 6.88 3.33
C GLY A 32 -1.30 6.40 2.00
N PRO A 33 -2.09 7.26 1.33
CA PRO A 33 -2.78 6.89 0.09
C PRO A 33 -1.85 6.29 -0.95
N TYR A 34 -2.36 5.27 -1.65
CA TYR A 34 -1.67 4.46 -2.65
C TYR A 34 -0.55 3.54 -2.12
N GLY A 35 0.02 3.82 -0.95
CA GLY A 35 1.07 3.01 -0.33
C GLY A 35 0.54 1.98 0.67
N GLU A 36 -0.26 2.45 1.62
CA GLU A 36 -0.75 1.67 2.77
C GLU A 36 -2.20 1.19 2.58
N ASP A 37 -2.90 1.66 1.54
CA ASP A 37 -4.32 1.38 1.30
C ASP A 37 -4.60 0.15 0.42
N GLY A 38 -3.55 -0.53 -0.06
CA GLY A 38 -3.67 -1.72 -0.91
C GLY A 38 -3.51 -1.44 -2.41
N THR A 39 -3.40 -0.19 -2.84
CA THR A 39 -3.33 0.15 -4.28
C THR A 39 -2.05 -0.40 -4.93
N VAL A 40 -0.88 -0.09 -4.39
CA VAL A 40 0.40 -0.57 -4.95
C VAL A 40 0.54 -2.09 -4.84
N GLN A 41 -0.02 -2.69 -3.78
CA GLN A 41 -0.09 -4.14 -3.61
C GLN A 41 -0.97 -4.78 -4.67
N GLY A 42 -2.08 -4.13 -5.05
CA GLY A 42 -2.96 -4.56 -6.13
C GLY A 42 -2.26 -4.53 -7.48
N LEU A 43 -1.53 -3.44 -7.76
CA LEU A 43 -0.71 -3.33 -8.96
C LEU A 43 0.35 -4.43 -9.03
N ALA A 44 1.09 -4.67 -7.95
CA ALA A 44 2.10 -5.73 -7.90
C ALA A 44 1.48 -7.12 -8.15
N LYS A 45 0.29 -7.37 -7.59
CA LYS A 45 -0.44 -8.62 -7.81
C LYS A 45 -0.85 -8.81 -9.28
N LEU A 46 -1.29 -7.75 -9.97
CA LEU A 46 -1.60 -7.80 -11.40
C LEU A 46 -0.35 -8.00 -12.26
N ALA A 47 0.78 -7.42 -11.86
CA ALA A 47 2.07 -7.59 -12.51
C ALA A 47 2.74 -8.94 -12.21
N ASN A 48 2.10 -9.82 -11.43
CA ASN A 48 2.67 -11.06 -10.92
C ASN A 48 4.02 -10.87 -10.22
N LEU A 49 4.17 -9.76 -9.51
CA LEU A 49 5.39 -9.37 -8.82
C LEU A 49 5.22 -9.57 -7.30
N PRO A 50 6.11 -10.36 -6.64
CA PRO A 50 6.15 -10.42 -5.18
C PRO A 50 6.28 -9.02 -4.57
N CYS A 51 5.48 -8.72 -3.56
CA CYS A 51 5.47 -7.40 -2.91
C CYS A 51 5.65 -7.56 -1.40
N VAL A 52 6.56 -6.76 -0.82
CA VAL A 52 6.84 -6.77 0.61
C VAL A 52 5.75 -6.04 1.38
N GLY A 53 5.35 -6.62 2.52
CA GLY A 53 4.37 -6.05 3.44
C GLY A 53 3.04 -6.82 3.45
N ALA A 54 1.99 -6.16 3.91
CA ALA A 54 0.63 -6.72 3.88
C ALA A 54 0.15 -6.89 2.43
N GLY A 55 -0.74 -7.87 2.20
CA GLY A 55 -1.47 -7.97 0.94
C GLY A 55 -2.59 -6.93 0.84
N VAL A 56 -3.22 -6.82 -0.34
CA VAL A 56 -4.27 -5.82 -0.67
C VAL A 56 -5.31 -5.66 0.45
N LEU A 57 -5.89 -6.77 0.93
CA LEU A 57 -6.93 -6.73 1.96
C LEU A 57 -6.38 -6.22 3.30
N GLY A 58 -5.20 -6.68 3.70
CA GLY A 58 -4.57 -6.27 4.97
C GLY A 58 -4.25 -4.78 4.98
N SER A 59 -3.73 -4.28 3.86
CA SER A 59 -3.48 -2.85 3.64
C SER A 59 -4.78 -2.02 3.71
N ALA A 60 -5.80 -2.39 2.94
CA ALA A 60 -7.09 -1.69 2.93
C ALA A 60 -7.75 -1.66 4.32
N VAL A 61 -7.74 -2.79 5.03
CA VAL A 61 -8.25 -2.87 6.41
C VAL A 61 -7.42 -2.03 7.36
N GLY A 62 -6.08 -2.03 7.24
CA GLY A 62 -5.21 -1.22 8.09
C GLY A 62 -5.39 0.28 7.90
N MET A 63 -5.74 0.71 6.68
CA MET A 63 -5.97 2.13 6.37
C MET A 63 -7.33 2.64 6.88
N ASP A 64 -8.39 1.83 6.77
CA ASP A 64 -9.74 2.19 7.24
C ASP A 64 -9.93 1.85 8.73
N LYS A 65 -9.89 2.87 9.58
CA LYS A 65 -10.05 2.71 11.04
C LYS A 65 -11.43 2.22 11.47
N ASP A 66 -12.50 2.47 10.71
CA ASP A 66 -13.82 1.93 11.02
C ASP A 66 -13.84 0.42 10.79
N VAL A 67 -13.42 -0.01 9.59
CA VAL A 67 -13.36 -1.43 9.22
C VAL A 67 -12.42 -2.20 10.14
N MET A 68 -11.22 -1.66 10.39
CA MET A 68 -10.24 -2.25 11.30
C MET A 68 -10.83 -2.50 12.68
N LYS A 69 -11.42 -1.47 13.31
CA LYS A 69 -11.94 -1.59 14.68
C LYS A 69 -13.09 -2.59 14.78
N ARG A 70 -13.97 -2.62 13.78
CA ARG A 70 -15.08 -3.59 13.70
C ARG A 70 -14.57 -5.03 13.62
N LEU A 71 -13.58 -5.30 12.76
CA LEU A 71 -12.98 -6.63 12.62
C LEU A 71 -12.23 -7.07 13.89
N LEU A 72 -11.48 -6.16 14.52
CA LEU A 72 -10.79 -6.44 15.78
C LEU A 72 -11.78 -6.77 16.91
N GLN A 73 -12.87 -6.00 17.05
CA GLN A 73 -13.93 -6.29 18.02
C GLN A 73 -14.59 -7.65 17.77
N GLN A 74 -14.90 -7.97 16.51
CA GLN A 74 -15.47 -9.28 16.13
C GLN A 74 -14.52 -10.43 16.48
N ALA A 75 -13.21 -10.22 16.40
CA ALA A 75 -12.20 -11.19 16.80
C ALA A 75 -11.94 -11.24 18.32
N GLY A 76 -12.65 -10.45 19.13
CA GLY A 76 -12.45 -10.38 20.58
C GLY A 76 -11.21 -9.58 21.01
N ILE A 77 -10.62 -8.79 20.11
CA ILE A 77 -9.47 -7.93 20.40
C ILE A 77 -9.97 -6.58 20.91
N PRO A 78 -9.53 -6.12 22.10
CA PRO A 78 -9.94 -4.82 22.64
C PRO A 78 -9.53 -3.66 21.73
N VAL A 79 -10.46 -2.73 21.51
CA VAL A 79 -10.21 -1.46 20.80
C VAL A 79 -10.78 -0.29 21.59
N SER A 80 -10.24 0.91 21.34
CA SER A 80 -10.78 2.14 21.95
C SER A 80 -12.21 2.42 21.46
N PRO A 81 -13.15 2.81 22.36
CA PRO A 81 -14.53 3.18 22.00
C PRO A 81 -14.55 4.19 20.84
N PHE A 82 -15.52 4.04 19.92
CA PHE A 82 -15.60 4.89 18.75
C PHE A 82 -17.03 5.04 18.24
N ILE A 83 -17.26 6.13 17.51
CA ILE A 83 -18.42 6.35 16.64
C ILE A 83 -17.87 6.77 15.27
N THR A 84 -18.45 6.24 14.20
CA THR A 84 -18.06 6.59 12.82
C THR A 84 -19.08 7.58 12.26
N ILE A 85 -18.59 8.71 11.72
CA ILE A 85 -19.43 9.76 11.12
C ILE A 85 -19.11 9.77 9.62
N HIS A 86 -20.13 9.55 8.80
CA HIS A 86 -20.01 9.64 7.35
C HIS A 86 -20.60 10.97 6.85
N SER A 87 -19.94 11.60 5.89
CA SER A 87 -20.54 12.69 5.15
C SER A 87 -21.69 12.15 4.30
N TYR A 88 -22.85 12.79 4.38
CA TYR A 88 -24.02 12.42 3.57
C TYR A 88 -23.99 13.21 2.27
N ASN A 89 -23.30 12.70 1.25
CA ASN A 89 -23.37 13.25 -0.11
C ASN A 89 -24.14 12.26 -1.01
N ARG A 90 -25.31 12.71 -1.49
CA ARG A 90 -26.01 12.14 -2.65
C ARG A 90 -25.44 12.72 -3.93
#